data_AF-A0A7W1ZUR9-F1
#
_entry.id   AF-A0A7W1ZUR9-F1
#
_cell.length_a   1.000
_cell.length_b   1.000
_cell.length_c   1.000
_cell.angle_alpha   90.00
_cell.angle_beta   90.00
_cell.angle_gamma   90.00
#
_symmetry.space_group_name_H-M   'P 1'
#
loop_
_entity.id
_entity.type
_entity.pdbx_description
1 polymer ?
#
loop_
_entity_poly.entity_id
_entity_poly.type
_entity_poly.pdbx_seq_one_letter_code
_entity_poly.pdbx_strand_id
1 'polypeptide(L)'
;FKGVPIPAAGLVVASFPLILFYNKFNADTVLLNKWTLYAIIILLSYLMVSNARFMAIKFSDASLKNNLPKIILAVAAILAAVLLQWLAVPVVFIIYIILSLTTKKTI
;
A
#
# COMPACT_ATOMS: atom_id res chain seq x y z
N PHE A 1 -12.31 -6.62 -3.13
CA PHE A 1 -11.57 -7.40 -4.14
C PHE A 1 -11.16 -8.74 -3.54
N LYS A 2 -11.05 -9.81 -4.32
CA LYS A 2 -10.31 -11.01 -3.92
C LYS A 2 -8.86 -10.77 -4.30
N GLY A 3 -7.96 -10.83 -3.34
CA GLY A 3 -6.57 -10.41 -3.52
C GLY A 3 -6.40 -8.89 -3.58
N VAL A 4 -5.15 -8.46 -3.54
CA VAL A 4 -4.78 -7.04 -3.69
C VAL A 4 -5.07 -6.59 -5.12
N PRO A 5 -5.72 -5.43 -5.32
CA PRO A 5 -5.92 -4.87 -6.66
C PRO A 5 -4.59 -4.64 -7.38
N ILE A 6 -4.51 -5.08 -8.64
CA ILE A 6 -3.35 -4.90 -9.51
C ILE A 6 -2.88 -3.43 -9.56
N PRO A 7 -3.76 -2.41 -9.65
CA PRO A 7 -3.31 -1.01 -9.64
C PRO A 7 -2.55 -0.60 -8.37
N ALA A 8 -2.93 -1.15 -7.20
CA ALA A 8 -2.26 -0.83 -5.93
C ALA A 8 -0.86 -1.44 -5.87
N ALA A 9 -0.72 -2.71 -6.30
CA ALA A 9 0.59 -3.35 -6.40
C ALA A 9 1.48 -2.66 -7.46
N GLY A 10 0.91 -2.28 -8.60
CA GLY A 10 1.60 -1.53 -9.65
C GLY A 10 2.13 -0.19 -9.17
N LEU A 11 1.36 0.53 -8.33
CA LEU A 11 1.80 1.82 -7.77
C LEU A 11 3.04 1.67 -6.86
N VAL A 12 3.11 0.58 -6.07
CA VAL A 12 4.30 0.30 -5.24
C VAL A 12 5.53 0.14 -6.12
N VAL A 13 5.47 -0.69 -7.16
CA VAL A 13 6.61 -0.92 -8.05
C VAL A 13 6.96 0.36 -8.83
N ALA A 14 5.95 1.10 -9.32
CA ALA A 14 6.15 2.37 -10.01
C ALA A 14 6.82 3.44 -9.14
N SER A 15 6.69 3.35 -7.82
CA SER A 15 7.35 4.29 -6.89
C SER A 15 8.85 4.06 -6.74
N PHE A 16 9.37 2.86 -7.03
CA PHE A 16 10.79 2.51 -6.80
C PHE A 16 11.78 3.43 -7.51
N PRO A 17 11.66 3.74 -8.82
CA PRO A 17 12.58 4.67 -9.47
C PRO A 17 12.54 6.07 -8.82
N LEU A 18 11.38 6.51 -8.32
CA LEU A 18 11.24 7.81 -7.66
C LEU A 18 11.85 7.79 -6.25
N ILE A 19 11.70 6.69 -5.51
CA ILE A 19 12.39 6.48 -4.23
C ILE A 19 13.91 6.56 -4.41
N LEU A 20 14.44 5.92 -5.45
CA LEU A 20 15.87 5.93 -5.78
C LEU A 20 16.35 7.29 -6.31
N PHE A 21 15.52 8.00 -7.08
CA PHE A 21 15.89 9.29 -7.67
C PHE A 21 16.03 10.38 -6.61
N TYR A 22 15.06 10.48 -5.69
CA TYR A 22 15.12 11.49 -4.62
C TYR A 22 15.99 11.05 -3.44
N ASN A 23 16.11 9.75 -3.20
CA ASN A 23 16.92 9.08 -2.18
C ASN A 23 17.04 9.79 -0.81
N LYS A 24 16.00 10.48 -0.35
CA LYS A 24 16.03 11.33 0.86
C LYS A 24 16.51 10.59 2.12
N PHE A 25 16.25 9.28 2.19
CA PHE A 25 16.53 8.44 3.36
C PHE A 25 17.60 7.37 3.12
N ASN A 26 18.40 7.47 2.06
CA ASN A 26 19.40 6.45 1.67
C ASN A 26 18.80 5.05 1.56
N ALA A 27 17.61 4.98 0.95
CA ALA A 27 16.84 3.75 0.78
C ALA A 27 17.41 2.85 -0.33
N ASP A 28 18.38 3.32 -1.10
CA ASP A 28 19.06 2.60 -2.17
C ASP A 28 19.68 1.28 -1.68
N THR A 29 20.35 1.31 -0.53
CA THR A 29 20.98 0.11 0.06
C THR A 29 20.00 -1.02 0.36
N VAL A 30 18.78 -0.65 0.76
CA VAL A 30 17.70 -1.61 1.08
C VAL A 30 16.96 -2.03 -0.19
N LEU A 31 16.58 -1.07 -1.03
CA LEU A 31 15.74 -1.30 -2.20
C LEU A 31 16.49 -2.00 -3.35
N LEU A 32 17.78 -1.73 -3.53
CA LEU A 32 18.61 -2.40 -4.55
C LEU A 32 19.17 -3.75 -4.07
N ASN A 33 18.92 -4.13 -2.82
CA ASN A 33 19.31 -5.45 -2.33
C ASN A 33 18.47 -6.53 -3.01
N LYS A 34 19.14 -7.49 -3.67
CA LYS A 34 18.49 -8.60 -4.38
C LYS A 34 17.48 -9.38 -3.51
N TRP A 35 17.77 -9.57 -2.23
CA TRP A 35 16.89 -10.29 -1.32
C TRP A 35 15.63 -9.48 -0.99
N THR A 36 15.75 -8.16 -0.83
CA THR A 36 14.60 -7.28 -0.66
C THR A 36 13.69 -7.33 -1.88
N LEU A 37 14.26 -7.26 -3.09
CA LEU A 37 13.50 -7.33 -4.34
C LEU A 37 12.78 -8.68 -4.50
N TYR A 38 13.45 -9.81 -4.21
CA TYR A 38 12.81 -11.13 -4.23
C TYR A 38 11.69 -11.24 -3.20
N ALA A 39 11.89 -10.74 -1.98
CA ALA A 39 10.84 -10.72 -0.96
C ALA A 39 9.62 -9.90 -1.41
N ILE A 40 9.84 -8.73 -2.01
CA ILE A 40 8.77 -7.88 -2.56
C ILE A 40 8.02 -8.60 -3.69
N ILE A 41 8.73 -9.24 -4.62
CA ILE A 41 8.12 -9.96 -5.75
C ILE A 41 7.23 -11.09 -5.25
N ILE A 42 7.75 -11.92 -4.33
CA ILE A 42 7.00 -13.04 -3.76
C ILE A 42 5.77 -12.52 -2.99
N LEU A 43 5.97 -11.49 -2.16
CA LEU A 43 4.89 -10.89 -1.37
C LEU A 43 3.78 -10.32 -2.26
N LEU A 44 4.12 -9.47 -3.24
CA LEU A 44 3.14 -8.87 -4.14
C LEU A 44 2.40 -9.92 -4.97
N SER A 45 3.13 -10.90 -5.53
CA SER A 45 2.54 -11.99 -6.32
C SER A 45 1.57 -12.82 -5.47
N TYR A 46 1.96 -13.17 -4.25
CA TYR A 46 1.10 -13.91 -3.33
C TYR A 46 -0.15 -13.09 -2.96
N LEU A 47 0.02 -11.82 -2.59
CA LEU A 47 -1.10 -10.95 -2.20
C LEU A 47 -2.11 -10.74 -3.33
N MET A 48 -1.65 -10.62 -4.57
CA MET A 48 -2.51 -10.48 -5.76
C MET A 48 -3.33 -11.74 -6.07
N VAL A 49 -2.78 -12.93 -5.82
CA VAL A 49 -3.46 -14.22 -6.07
C VAL A 49 -4.23 -14.73 -4.86
N SER A 50 -4.00 -14.15 -3.67
CA SER A 50 -4.65 -14.57 -2.42
C SER A 50 -6.18 -14.43 -2.45
N ASN A 51 -6.88 -15.31 -1.72
CA ASN A 51 -8.34 -15.22 -1.54
C ASN A 51 -8.77 -14.18 -0.47
N ALA A 52 -7.82 -13.45 0.11
CA ALA A 52 -8.10 -12.44 1.12
C ALA A 52 -8.96 -11.30 0.53
N ARG A 53 -9.90 -10.78 1.31
CA ARG A 53 -10.78 -9.68 0.88
C ARG A 53 -10.12 -8.35 1.19
N PHE A 54 -9.77 -7.61 0.15
CA PHE A 54 -9.25 -6.26 0.31
C PHE A 54 -10.33 -5.19 0.10
N MET A 55 -10.18 -4.08 0.82
CA MET A 55 -11.06 -2.93 0.73
C MET A 55 -10.95 -2.27 -0.64
N ALA A 56 -12.07 -1.79 -1.19
CA ALA A 56 -12.01 -0.92 -2.36
C ALA A 56 -11.68 0.51 -1.93
N ILE A 57 -10.79 1.19 -2.65
CA ILE A 57 -10.40 2.58 -2.35
C ILE A 57 -11.53 3.57 -2.72
N LYS A 58 -12.43 3.20 -3.64
CA LYS A 58 -13.57 4.04 -4.05
C LYS A 58 -14.56 4.27 -2.89
N PHE A 59 -14.95 5.52 -2.67
CA PHE A 59 -16.09 5.87 -1.81
C PHE A 59 -17.40 5.51 -2.53
N SER A 60 -18.18 4.59 -1.96
CA SER A 60 -19.46 4.14 -2.54
C SER A 60 -20.66 4.89 -1.97
N ASP A 61 -20.55 5.36 -0.73
CA ASP A 61 -21.66 5.93 0.03
C ASP A 61 -21.16 7.17 0.79
N ALA A 62 -22.05 8.13 1.08
CA ALA A 62 -21.71 9.35 1.84
C ALA A 62 -21.60 9.11 3.36
N SER A 63 -21.84 7.89 3.84
CA SER A 63 -21.77 7.56 5.26
C SER A 63 -20.31 7.53 5.76
N LEU A 64 -19.98 8.42 6.69
CA LEU A 64 -18.65 8.48 7.32
C LEU A 64 -18.28 7.18 8.04
N LYS A 65 -19.25 6.53 8.69
CA LYS A 65 -19.01 5.31 9.48
C LYS A 65 -18.57 4.14 8.60
N ASN A 66 -19.15 4.00 7.41
CA ASN A 66 -18.82 2.92 6.47
C ASN A 66 -17.48 3.14 5.74
N ASN A 67 -17.02 4.39 5.70
CA ASN A 67 -15.78 4.77 5.03
C ASN A 67 -14.62 5.05 6.01
N LEU A 68 -14.81 4.81 7.31
CA LEU A 68 -13.79 5.10 8.32
C LEU A 68 -12.40 4.50 7.97
N PRO A 69 -12.27 3.23 7.52
CA PRO A 69 -10.95 2.71 7.14
C PRO A 69 -10.35 3.39 5.90
N LYS A 70 -11.17 3.87 4.94
CA LYS A 70 -10.69 4.68 3.79
C LYS A 70 -10.20 6.04 4.26
N ILE A 71 -10.91 6.67 5.20
CA ILE A 71 -10.56 7.97 5.75
C ILE A 71 -9.23 7.87 6.51
N ILE A 72 -9.08 6.84 7.37
CA ILE A 72 -7.82 6.56 8.07
C ILE A 72 -6.69 6.37 7.06
N LEU A 73 -6.92 5.59 6.00
CA LEU A 73 -5.92 5.39 4.95
C LEU A 73 -5.54 6.68 4.24
N ALA A 74 -6.52 7.54 3.91
CA ALA A 74 -6.29 8.81 3.23
C ALA A 74 -5.49 9.79 4.10
N VAL A 75 -5.86 9.92 5.38
CA VAL A 75 -5.12 10.77 6.34
C VAL A 75 -3.71 10.24 6.55
N ALA A 76 -3.54 8.92 6.72
CA ALA A 76 -2.24 8.29 6.83
C ALA A 76 -1.39 8.51 5.56
N ALA A 77 -2.01 8.49 4.37
CA ALA A 77 -1.33 8.76 3.12
C ALA A 77 -0.84 10.20 2.99
N ILE A 78 -1.65 11.18 3.41
CA ILE A 78 -1.26 12.60 3.41
C ILE A 78 -0.10 12.81 4.39
N LEU A 79 -0.22 12.29 5.62
CA LEU A 79 0.84 12.40 6.63
C LEU A 79 2.13 11.72 6.17
N ALA A 80 2.04 10.51 5.62
CA ALA A 80 3.18 9.80 5.08
C ALA A 80 3.82 10.58 3.92
N ALA A 81 3.02 11.13 2.99
CA ALA A 81 3.55 11.90 1.86
C ALA A 81 4.36 13.12 2.30
N VAL A 82 3.90 13.85 3.32
CA VAL A 82 4.60 15.03 3.85
C VAL A 82 5.89 14.64 4.56
N LEU A 83 5.88 13.58 5.38
CA LEU A 83 7.02 13.18 6.19
C LEU A 83 8.07 12.37 5.39
N LEU A 84 7.59 11.39 4.62
CA LEU A 84 8.37 10.32 3.98
C LEU A 84 8.54 10.50 2.46
N GLN A 85 7.87 11.48 1.84
CA GLN A 85 7.90 11.71 0.39
C GLN A 85 7.57 10.44 -0.42
N TRP A 86 8.44 9.99 -1.31
CA TRP A 86 8.19 8.82 -2.16
C TRP A 86 8.18 7.50 -1.38
N LEU A 87 8.84 7.44 -0.22
CA LEU A 87 8.78 6.29 0.68
C LEU A 87 7.39 6.14 1.32
N ALA A 88 6.54 7.17 1.22
CA ALA A 88 5.15 7.08 1.63
C ALA A 88 4.38 5.99 0.87
N VAL A 89 4.67 5.76 -0.42
CA VAL A 89 3.92 4.80 -1.23
C VAL A 89 3.98 3.38 -0.65
N PRO A 90 5.17 2.77 -0.42
CA PRO A 90 5.25 1.44 0.19
C PRO A 90 4.70 1.41 1.62
N VAL A 91 4.89 2.48 2.41
CA VAL A 91 4.37 2.56 3.79
C VAL A 91 2.83 2.57 3.80
N VAL A 92 2.21 3.39 2.97
CA VAL A 92 0.75 3.46 2.83
C VAL A 92 0.18 2.16 2.31
N PHE A 93 0.90 1.46 1.42
CA PHE A 93 0.50 0.14 0.96
C PHE A 93 0.47 -0.90 2.09
N ILE A 94 1.45 -0.87 3.00
CA ILE A 94 1.44 -1.72 4.20
C ILE A 94 0.24 -1.39 5.09
N ILE A 95 -0.03 -0.10 5.34
CA ILE A 95 -1.20 0.34 6.11
C ILE A 95 -2.49 -0.12 5.45
N TYR A 96 -2.59 -0.03 4.12
CA TYR A 96 -3.73 -0.52 3.35
C TYR A 96 -3.96 -2.04 3.54
N ILE A 97 -2.89 -2.84 3.53
CA ILE A 97 -2.98 -4.28 3.78
C ILE A 97 -3.50 -4.52 5.20
N ILE A 98 -2.90 -3.88 6.20
CA ILE A 98 -3.28 -4.05 7.61
C ILE A 98 -4.75 -3.67 7.81
N LEU A 99 -5.17 -2.50 7.34
CA LEU A 99 -6.56 -2.04 7.45
C LEU A 99 -7.52 -2.98 6.72
N SER A 100 -7.15 -3.48 5.53
CA SER A 100 -7.98 -4.40 4.77
C SER A 100 -8.17 -5.74 5.47
N LEU A 101 -7.14 -6.27 6.13
CA LEU A 101 -7.19 -7.57 6.81
C LEU A 101 -7.82 -7.48 8.21
N THR A 102 -7.63 -6.37 8.91
CA THR A 102 -8.18 -6.15 10.27
C THR A 102 -9.62 -5.68 10.26
N THR A 103 -10.03 -4.94 9.21
CA THR A 103 -11.42 -4.53 9.04
C THR A 103 -12.23 -5.73 8.58
N LYS A 104 -12.83 -6.46 9.53
CA LYS A 104 -13.87 -7.44 9.19
C LYS A 104 -14.99 -6.71 8.45
N LYS A 105 -15.19 -7.03 7.17
CA LYS A 105 -16.50 -6.85 6.56
C LYS A 105 -17.44 -7.81 7.27
N THR A 106 -18.24 -7.32 8.21
CA THR A 106 -19.56 -7.90 8.45
C THR A 106 -20.23 -7.98 7.09
N ILE A 107 -20.44 -9.22 6.64
CA ILE A 107 -21.20 -9.52 5.43
C ILE A 107 -22.59 -8.91 5.61
#